data_AF-A0A5S3PR91-F1
#
_entry.id   AF-A0A5S3PR91-F1
#
_cell.length_a   1.000
_cell.length_b   1.000
_cell.length_c   1.000
_cell.angle_alpha   90.00
_cell.angle_beta   90.00
_cell.angle_gamma   90.00
#
_symmetry.space_group_name_H-M   'P 1'
#
loop_
_entity.id
_entity.type
_entity.pdbx_description
1 polymer ?
#
loop_
_entity_poly.entity_id
_entity_poly.type
_entity_poly.pdbx_seq_one_letter_code
_entity_poly.pdbx_strand_id
1 'polypeptide(L)'
;MKTSRIWTLSLCAFFFASASIYGQQSISEPATVKKTVSLKIDKSNVKVQRHTVMSRFEPEIASTEEKRLEKRHNRIAETERKLSIIDTLDISKRRKKALLRDLEYTPFSDRLNKATLVDTKFEESTENQDNL
;
A
#
# COMPACT_ATOMS: atom_id res chain seq x y z
N MET A 1 26.37 17.91 62.34
CA MET A 1 26.54 17.45 60.94
C MET A 1 25.71 16.18 60.78
N LYS A 2 24.59 16.26 60.06
CA LYS A 2 23.66 15.15 59.85
C LYS A 2 23.67 14.77 58.37
N THR A 3 23.75 13.47 58.13
CA THR A 3 23.65 12.80 56.83
C THR A 3 22.20 12.83 56.32
N SER A 4 22.04 12.89 55.00
CA SER A 4 21.06 12.08 54.24
C SER A 4 21.21 12.38 52.75
N ARG A 5 21.69 11.38 52.00
CA ARG A 5 21.62 11.31 50.54
C ARG A 5 20.49 10.35 50.21
N ILE A 6 19.33 10.85 49.82
CA ILE A 6 18.24 10.02 49.27
C ILE A 6 17.49 10.82 48.19
N TRP A 7 17.44 10.20 47.00
CA TRP A 7 16.44 10.30 45.93
C TRP A 7 16.37 11.57 45.07
N THR A 8 16.66 11.39 43.78
CA THR A 8 15.64 11.45 42.71
C THR A 8 16.20 10.85 41.41
N LEU A 9 16.18 9.51 41.34
CA LEU A 9 16.00 8.80 40.07
C LEU A 9 14.52 8.87 39.73
N SER A 10 14.05 9.91 39.06
CA SER A 10 12.71 9.93 38.45
C SER A 10 12.59 11.04 37.41
N LEU A 11 13.32 10.88 36.30
CA LEU A 11 13.13 11.70 35.10
C LEU A 11 12.99 10.82 33.85
N CYS A 12 12.41 9.62 34.01
CA CYS A 12 12.09 8.71 32.90
C CYS A 12 10.59 8.37 32.80
N ALA A 13 9.71 9.05 33.54
CA ALA A 13 8.27 8.74 33.59
C ALA A 13 7.36 9.81 32.96
N PHE A 14 7.87 10.69 32.09
CA PHE A 14 7.04 11.73 31.44
C PHE A 14 7.10 11.78 29.90
N PHE A 15 7.76 10.81 29.25
CA PHE A 15 7.80 10.71 27.77
C PHE A 15 7.17 9.42 27.21
N PHE A 16 6.15 8.88 27.89
CA PHE A 16 5.36 7.74 27.41
C PHE A 16 3.84 8.02 27.43
N ALA A 17 3.43 9.28 27.25
CA ALA A 17 2.02 9.68 27.33
C ALA A 17 1.48 10.45 26.11
N SER A 18 2.13 10.41 24.94
CA SER A 18 1.57 11.04 23.74
C SER A 18 2.04 10.39 22.42
N ALA A 19 1.39 9.28 22.04
CA ALA A 19 1.02 8.98 20.65
C ALA A 19 0.50 7.53 20.54
N SER A 20 -0.74 7.30 20.94
CA SER A 20 -1.55 6.20 20.42
C SER A 20 -2.98 6.71 20.29
N ILE A 21 -3.19 7.61 19.33
CA ILE A 21 -4.51 7.92 18.81
C ILE A 21 -4.44 7.67 17.30
N TYR A 22 -4.53 6.40 16.91
CA TYR A 22 -5.01 5.98 15.61
C TYR A 22 -5.69 4.63 15.79
N GLY A 23 -6.99 4.57 15.50
CA GLY A 23 -7.70 3.30 15.30
C GLY A 23 -8.90 3.02 16.22
N GLN A 24 -9.81 3.98 16.42
CA GLN A 24 -11.18 3.66 16.86
C GLN A 24 -12.16 4.33 15.89
N GLN A 25 -12.47 3.66 14.77
CA GLN A 25 -13.71 3.93 14.05
C GLN A 25 -14.84 3.28 14.85
N SER A 26 -15.53 4.08 15.66
CA SER A 26 -16.87 3.74 16.10
C SER A 26 -17.78 3.74 14.87
N ILE A 27 -18.20 2.55 14.47
CA ILE A 27 -19.32 2.38 13.55
C ILE A 27 -20.53 2.95 14.29
N SER A 28 -21.00 4.13 13.89
CA SER A 28 -22.29 4.65 14.32
C SER A 28 -23.36 3.67 13.84
N GLU A 29 -24.03 3.02 14.80
CA GLU A 29 -25.20 2.20 14.54
C GLU A 29 -26.28 3.06 13.85
N PRO A 30 -26.79 2.68 12.67
CA PRO A 30 -28.03 3.28 12.18
C PRO A 30 -29.18 2.77 13.04
N ALA A 31 -29.66 3.65 13.93
CA ALA A 31 -30.89 3.45 14.67
C ALA A 31 -32.06 3.28 13.69
N THR A 32 -32.42 2.03 13.40
CA THR A 32 -33.78 1.66 13.03
C THR A 32 -34.16 0.42 13.83
N VAL A 33 -35.05 0.63 14.79
CA VAL A 33 -35.69 -0.40 15.61
C VAL A 33 -36.43 -1.35 14.67
N LYS A 34 -35.79 -2.46 14.30
CA LYS A 34 -36.46 -3.60 13.68
C LYS A 34 -36.82 -4.57 14.77
N LYS A 35 -38.12 -4.61 15.06
CA LYS A 35 -38.82 -5.63 15.86
C LYS A 35 -38.20 -7.01 15.60
N THR A 36 -37.49 -7.55 16.58
CA THR A 36 -36.93 -8.90 16.56
C THR A 36 -38.08 -9.89 16.54
N VAL A 37 -38.44 -10.35 15.34
CA VAL A 37 -39.24 -11.55 15.17
C VAL A 37 -38.33 -12.70 15.59
N SER A 38 -38.58 -13.27 16.77
CA SER A 38 -37.94 -14.49 17.23
C SER A 38 -38.41 -15.65 16.33
N LEU A 39 -37.67 -15.90 15.26
CA LEU A 39 -37.89 -17.04 14.40
C LEU A 39 -37.57 -18.30 15.22
N LYS A 40 -38.61 -19.04 15.62
CA LYS A 40 -38.47 -20.40 16.14
C LYS A 40 -38.01 -21.29 14.98
N ILE A 41 -36.70 -21.50 14.88
CA ILE A 41 -36.12 -22.40 13.88
C ILE A 41 -36.27 -23.81 14.43
N ASP A 42 -37.14 -24.61 13.83
CA ASP A 42 -37.28 -26.03 14.12
C ASP A 42 -35.99 -26.76 13.71
N LYS A 43 -35.19 -27.11 14.73
CA LYS A 43 -33.84 -27.69 14.57
C LYS A 43 -33.85 -29.11 14.00
N SER A 44 -35.02 -29.74 13.85
CA SER A 44 -35.16 -31.12 13.37
C SER A 44 -34.82 -31.32 11.90
N ASN A 45 -34.77 -30.25 11.09
CA ASN A 45 -34.47 -30.32 9.65
C ASN A 45 -33.35 -29.37 9.17
N VAL A 46 -32.50 -28.85 10.06
CA VAL A 46 -31.43 -27.93 9.67
C VAL A 46 -30.21 -28.70 9.17
N LYS A 47 -30.09 -28.84 7.85
CA LYS A 47 -28.90 -29.41 7.20
C LYS A 47 -27.79 -28.36 7.15
N VAL A 48 -26.84 -28.43 8.08
CA VAL A 48 -25.65 -27.55 8.09
C VAL A 48 -24.76 -27.90 6.90
N GLN A 49 -24.72 -27.02 5.89
CA GLN A 49 -23.76 -27.13 4.79
C GLN A 49 -22.41 -26.56 5.24
N ARG A 50 -21.37 -27.39 5.21
CA ARG A 50 -20.00 -26.94 5.50
C ARG A 50 -19.43 -26.26 4.27
N HIS A 51 -19.20 -24.96 4.37
CA HIS A 51 -18.52 -24.17 3.34
C HIS A 51 -17.03 -24.04 3.67
N THR A 52 -16.15 -24.09 2.67
CA THR A 52 -14.71 -23.83 2.86
C THR A 52 -14.48 -22.33 3.01
N VAL A 53 -13.40 -21.91 3.68
CA VAL A 53 -13.07 -20.48 3.82
C VAL A 53 -12.94 -19.78 2.45
N MET A 54 -12.50 -20.52 1.43
CA MET A 54 -12.36 -20.03 0.06
C MET A 54 -13.69 -19.72 -0.64
N SER A 55 -14.80 -20.35 -0.25
CA SER A 55 -16.10 -20.06 -0.84
C SER A 55 -16.69 -18.70 -0.40
N ARG A 56 -16.04 -17.99 0.52
CA ARG A 56 -16.41 -16.64 0.94
C ARG A 56 -15.89 -15.56 0.01
N PHE A 57 -14.92 -15.89 -0.84
CA PHE A 57 -14.43 -14.97 -1.86
C PHE A 57 -15.25 -15.18 -3.13
N GLU A 58 -15.82 -14.10 -3.66
CA GLU A 58 -16.58 -14.14 -4.90
C GLU A 58 -15.64 -14.65 -6.02
N PRO A 59 -15.99 -15.75 -6.70
CA PRO A 59 -15.13 -16.34 -7.73
C PRO A 59 -14.85 -15.38 -8.89
N GLU A 60 -15.71 -14.37 -9.08
CA GLU A 60 -15.54 -13.30 -10.07
C GLU A 60 -14.41 -12.31 -9.72
N ILE A 61 -14.07 -12.16 -8.44
CA ILE A 61 -12.99 -11.27 -7.98
C ILE A 61 -11.62 -11.96 -8.15
N ALA A 62 -11.58 -13.29 -8.11
CA ALA A 62 -10.35 -14.05 -8.31
C ALA A 62 -9.88 -13.91 -9.77
N SER A 63 -8.78 -13.17 -9.98
CA SER A 63 -8.17 -13.05 -11.31
C SER A 63 -7.92 -14.42 -11.95
N THR A 64 -8.22 -14.55 -13.24
CA THR A 64 -7.89 -15.75 -14.03
C THR A 64 -6.38 -15.99 -14.05
N GLU A 65 -5.96 -17.22 -14.31
CA GLU A 65 -4.54 -17.58 -14.35
C GLU A 65 -3.76 -16.77 -15.38
N GLU A 66 -4.30 -16.62 -16.58
CA GLU A 66 -3.73 -15.81 -17.65
C GLU A 66 -3.49 -14.37 -17.20
N LYS A 67 -4.49 -13.73 -16.56
CA LYS A 67 -4.34 -12.36 -16.02
C LYS A 67 -3.27 -12.26 -14.94
N ARG A 68 -3.03 -13.33 -14.15
CA ARG A 68 -1.96 -13.35 -13.16
C ARG A 68 -0.59 -13.43 -13.81
N LEU A 69 -0.45 -14.25 -14.85
CA LEU A 69 0.79 -14.37 -15.62
C LEU A 69 1.11 -13.06 -16.35
N GLU A 70 0.12 -12.47 -17.02
CA GLU A 70 0.26 -11.19 -17.70
C GLU A 70 0.72 -10.09 -16.73
N LYS A 71 0.08 -9.96 -15.55
CA LYS A 71 0.51 -8.99 -14.51
C LYS A 71 1.94 -9.23 -14.02
N ARG A 72 2.38 -10.49 -13.95
CA ARG A 72 3.76 -10.82 -13.59
C ARG A 72 4.72 -10.38 -14.70
N HIS A 73 4.43 -10.69 -15.96
CA HIS A 73 5.26 -10.28 -17.10
C HIS A 73 5.36 -8.76 -17.22
N ASN A 74 4.24 -8.05 -17.09
CA ASN A 74 4.21 -6.59 -17.12
C ASN A 74 5.08 -6.00 -16.02
N ARG A 75 5.04 -6.56 -14.80
CA ARG A 75 5.90 -6.13 -13.70
C ARG A 75 7.38 -6.29 -14.04
N ILE A 76 7.77 -7.43 -14.61
CA ILE A 76 9.17 -7.70 -14.99
C ILE A 76 9.62 -6.69 -16.05
N ALA A 77 8.83 -6.51 -17.11
CA ALA A 77 9.12 -5.58 -18.19
C ALA A 77 9.22 -4.12 -17.70
N GLU A 78 8.34 -3.70 -16.79
CA GLU A 78 8.41 -2.37 -16.17
C GLU A 78 9.68 -2.19 -15.34
N THR A 79 10.06 -3.19 -14.54
CA THR A 79 11.29 -3.17 -13.75
C THR A 79 12.53 -3.06 -14.64
N GLU A 80 12.60 -3.85 -15.71
CA GLU A 80 13.70 -3.83 -16.69
C GLU A 80 13.80 -2.46 -17.37
N ARG A 81 12.67 -1.89 -17.80
CA ARG A 81 12.62 -0.54 -18.37
C ARG A 81 13.10 0.52 -17.40
N LYS A 82 12.68 0.47 -16.13
CA LYS A 82 13.14 1.43 -15.11
C LYS A 82 14.63 1.27 -14.84
N LEU A 83 15.15 0.03 -14.83
CA LEU A 83 16.56 -0.24 -14.67
C LEU A 83 17.40 0.37 -15.79
N SER A 84 16.99 0.18 -17.04
CA SER A 84 17.70 0.75 -18.20
C SER A 84 17.73 2.27 -18.15
N ILE A 85 16.61 2.91 -17.75
CA ILE A 85 16.56 4.37 -17.56
C ILE A 85 17.57 4.80 -16.49
N ILE A 86 17.55 4.17 -15.30
CA ILE A 86 18.49 4.49 -14.20
C ILE A 86 19.95 4.32 -14.63
N ASP A 87 20.25 3.36 -15.49
CA ASP A 87 21.61 3.13 -15.96
C ASP A 87 22.11 4.20 -16.91
N THR A 88 21.22 4.79 -17.71
CA THR A 88 21.54 5.88 -18.66
C THR A 88 21.55 7.28 -18.04
N LEU A 89 20.96 7.46 -16.86
CA LEU A 89 20.89 8.78 -16.21
C LEU A 89 22.28 9.27 -15.75
N ASP A 90 22.61 10.52 -16.10
CA ASP A 90 23.79 11.21 -15.56
C ASP A 90 23.53 11.69 -14.12
N ILE A 91 23.68 10.77 -13.16
CA ILE A 91 23.44 11.02 -11.73
C ILE A 91 24.61 10.53 -10.88
N SER A 92 24.76 11.13 -9.70
CA SER A 92 25.78 10.69 -8.74
C SER A 92 25.56 9.24 -8.29
N LYS A 93 26.66 8.51 -8.03
CA LYS A 93 26.62 7.10 -7.58
C LYS A 93 25.73 6.88 -6.35
N ARG A 94 25.73 7.85 -5.42
CA ARG A 94 24.86 7.82 -4.23
C ARG A 94 23.38 7.84 -4.61
N ARG A 95 22.98 8.69 -5.54
CA ARG A 95 21.60 8.76 -6.04
C ARG A 95 21.22 7.50 -6.81
N LYS A 96 22.11 7.00 -7.69
CA LYS A 96 21.90 5.75 -8.41
C LYS A 96 21.61 4.59 -7.45
N LYS A 97 22.44 4.41 -6.41
CA LYS A 97 22.23 3.39 -5.37
C LYS A 97 20.89 3.56 -4.65
N ALA A 98 20.48 4.79 -4.37
CA ALA A 98 19.19 5.06 -3.71
C ALA A 98 17.99 4.75 -4.62
N LEU A 99 18.11 4.96 -5.93
CA LEU A 99 17.07 4.60 -6.91
C LEU A 99 16.99 3.09 -7.13
N LEU A 100 18.12 2.40 -7.20
CA LEU A 100 18.16 0.94 -7.31
C LEU A 100 17.52 0.26 -6.08
N ARG A 101 17.78 0.80 -4.87
CA ARG A 101 17.12 0.34 -3.65
C ARG A 101 15.60 0.55 -3.71
N ASP A 102 15.16 1.70 -4.20
CA ASP A 102 13.72 1.94 -4.35
C ASP A 102 13.10 1.00 -5.39
N LEU A 103 13.80 0.74 -6.49
CA LEU A 103 13.30 -0.19 -7.52
C LEU A 103 13.08 -1.61 -6.95
N GLU A 104 13.93 -2.04 -6.02
CA GLU A 104 13.83 -3.35 -5.37
C GLU A 104 12.75 -3.41 -4.29
N TYR A 105 12.70 -2.42 -3.38
CA TYR A 105 11.83 -2.50 -2.18
C TYR A 105 10.57 -1.63 -2.27
N THR A 106 10.62 -0.52 -3.00
CA THR A 106 9.55 0.49 -3.08
C THR A 106 9.35 0.97 -4.53
N PRO A 107 8.86 0.10 -5.44
CA PRO A 107 8.86 0.35 -6.89
C PRO A 107 7.96 1.51 -7.36
N PHE A 108 7.16 2.06 -6.46
CA PHE A 108 6.28 3.21 -6.66
C PHE A 108 6.68 4.42 -5.81
N SER A 109 7.93 4.49 -5.35
CA SER A 109 8.39 5.67 -4.61
C SER A 109 8.31 6.92 -5.49
N ASP A 110 7.88 8.04 -4.90
CA ASP A 110 7.83 9.33 -5.62
C ASP A 110 9.19 9.70 -6.22
N ARG A 111 10.27 9.36 -5.51
CA ARG A 111 11.64 9.61 -5.97
C ARG A 111 11.97 8.81 -7.24
N LEU A 112 11.61 7.54 -7.28
CA LEU A 112 11.85 6.67 -8.43
C LEU A 112 10.96 7.06 -9.61
N ASN A 113 9.69 7.35 -9.35
CA ASN A 113 8.75 7.81 -10.36
C ASN A 113 9.23 9.12 -11.00
N LYS A 114 9.63 10.12 -10.21
CA LYS A 114 10.17 11.38 -10.75
C LYS A 114 11.43 11.20 -11.60
N ALA A 115 12.26 10.22 -11.27
CA ALA A 115 13.48 9.96 -12.03
C ALA A 115 13.24 9.15 -13.32
N THR A 116 12.18 8.35 -13.38
CA THR A 116 11.90 7.42 -14.49
C THR A 116 10.78 7.90 -15.40
N LEU A 117 9.87 8.75 -14.90
CA LEU A 117 8.96 9.53 -15.70
C LEU A 117 9.79 10.60 -16.40
N VAL A 118 10.27 10.27 -17.59
CA VAL A 118 10.76 11.26 -18.54
C VAL A 118 9.58 12.19 -18.80
N ASP A 119 9.66 13.42 -18.27
CA ASP A 119 8.80 14.51 -18.71
C ASP A 119 9.11 14.70 -20.20
N THR A 120 8.36 13.98 -21.03
CA THR A 120 8.44 14.00 -22.49
C THR A 120 7.86 15.32 -22.96
N LYS A 121 8.56 16.41 -22.66
CA LYS A 121 8.41 17.66 -23.38
C LYS A 121 9.18 17.49 -24.69
N PHE A 122 8.59 16.73 -25.62
CA PHE A 122 9.02 16.79 -27.00
C PHE A 122 8.69 18.20 -27.47
N GLU A 123 9.69 19.01 -27.77
CA GLU A 123 9.48 20.26 -28.50
C GLU A 123 8.93 19.85 -29.87
N GLU A 124 7.64 20.07 -30.09
CA GLU A 124 7.01 19.94 -31.40
C GLU A 124 7.58 21.07 -32.27
N SER A 125 8.65 20.76 -32.99
CA SER A 125 9.22 21.66 -33.99
C SER A 125 8.19 21.87 -35.08
N THR A 126 7.45 22.97 -34.98
CA THR A 126 6.56 23.51 -36.00
C THR A 126 7.40 24.11 -37.14
N GLU A 127 8.20 23.28 -37.80
CA GLU A 127 8.88 23.68 -39.04
C GLU A 127 7.93 23.45 -40.21
N ASN A 128 7.17 24.51 -40.50
CA ASN A 128 6.54 24.90 -41.76
C ASN A 128 6.71 23.91 -42.93
N GLN A 129 5.67 23.12 -43.20
CA GLN A 129 5.44 22.54 -44.53
C GLN A 129 4.78 23.58 -45.44
N ASP A 130 5.48 24.68 -45.71
CA ASP A 130 5.16 25.56 -46.82
C ASP A 130 6.33 25.47 -47.81
N ASN A 131 6.01 25.14 -49.07
CA ASN A 131 6.88 24.93 -50.24
C ASN A 131 7.45 23.49 -50.33
N LEU A 132 7.08 22.63 -51.30
CA LEU A 132 6.84 22.82 -52.73
C LEU A 132 5.95 21.70 -53.29
#